data_AF-A0A671UY89-F1
#
_entry.id   AF-A0A671UY89-F1
#
_cell.length_a   1.000
_cell.length_b   1.000
_cell.length_c   1.000
_cell.angle_alpha   90.00
_cell.angle_beta   90.00
_cell.angle_gamma   90.00
#
_symmetry.space_group_name_H-M   'P 1'
#
loop_
_entity.id
_entity.type
_entity.pdbx_description
1 polymer ?
#
loop_
_entity_poly.entity_id
_entity_poly.type
_entity_poly.pdbx_seq_one_letter_code
_entity_poly.pdbx_strand_id
1 'polypeptide(L)'
;CEKAPGWNNKSWLQTVDHRATNPLNRDTDWSSIHAFCDQLNNDLEGPQLATRLLAHKIQSPQEWEAMQALLVLETCMKNCGKRFHSEVGKFRFLNELIKVVSPKYLGSRSPEPVKKKVLELIFSWTLGLPDEAKISDAYQMLKKQGIIKQDPELPPDKLLNLPPPRPKNAIFEDEEKSKMLSRLLNSTHPEDLKAANKLIKEMVQEDQKRAEKVSKRVNAIQEVKESVTLLTQLLQDYDSTASDQSNAELIQDLYQRCEKMRPTLFRLASDTEDNDEALGERQIKPVLVVTLYFIYFLVLSPHFIWTYVSSCQKCTSTQDKQQSKPTLRDLQVKSGSNVAPNPIPAFSTEPPAPLNSQPSLGATLLDMSPTQTESPSAEVTLTDVFVPLESIKPSSLLPVTVFDGHSLRVLFHFARDSPPSRPDVLVVIISMLSSAPVPVTDINFQTTAPKSMAVKLQPPSGSELPAFNPILPPAAVTQILLLANPNKEKVQMQYRLTFTMGEQEHSESGSLEQFPPPETWGNL
;
A
#
# COMPACT_ATOMS: atom_id res chain seq x y z
N CYS A 1 19.05 22.11 30.81
CA CYS A 1 18.21 20.92 30.53
C CYS A 1 17.38 20.57 31.75
N GLU A 2 16.29 21.29 31.96
CA GLU A 2 15.30 20.88 32.97
C GLU A 2 14.44 19.75 32.39
N LYS A 3 14.11 18.75 33.22
CA LYS A 3 13.16 17.71 32.83
C LYS A 3 11.76 18.26 33.08
N ALA A 4 10.91 18.24 32.06
CA ALA A 4 9.48 18.50 32.22
C ALA A 4 8.90 17.57 33.33
N PRO A 5 7.93 18.05 34.13
CA PRO A 5 7.44 17.30 35.28
C PRO A 5 6.85 15.95 34.85
N GLY A 6 7.41 14.87 35.38
CA GLY A 6 7.02 13.52 35.03
C GLY A 6 5.61 13.19 35.53
N TRP A 7 4.61 13.39 34.69
CA TRP A 7 3.32 12.73 34.84
C TRP A 7 3.58 11.23 34.91
N ASN A 8 3.13 10.59 35.99
CA ASN A 8 3.35 9.16 36.19
C ASN A 8 2.63 8.39 35.07
N ASN A 9 3.37 7.84 34.10
CA ASN A 9 2.82 7.08 32.96
C ASN A 9 1.81 6.02 33.40
N LYS A 10 1.99 5.43 34.59
CA LYS A 10 1.10 4.41 35.15
C LYS A 10 -0.28 4.99 35.50
N SER A 11 -0.36 6.25 35.89
CA SER A 11 -1.59 7.02 36.11
C SER A 11 -2.22 7.51 34.80
N TRP A 12 -1.40 7.95 33.83
CA TRP A 12 -1.90 8.40 32.53
C TRP A 12 -2.57 7.26 31.75
N LEU A 13 -1.92 6.09 31.66
CA LEU A 13 -2.50 4.91 30.99
C LEU A 13 -3.80 4.44 31.67
N GLN A 14 -3.88 4.52 33.01
CA GLN A 14 -5.12 4.27 33.75
C GLN A 14 -6.22 5.30 33.42
N THR A 15 -5.86 6.57 33.27
CA THR A 15 -6.80 7.65 32.98
C THR A 15 -7.38 7.54 31.56
N VAL A 16 -6.55 7.16 30.58
CA VAL A 16 -6.99 7.01 29.18
C VAL A 16 -7.74 5.69 28.95
N ASP A 17 -7.31 4.58 29.57
CA ASP A 17 -8.09 3.32 29.64
C ASP A 17 -9.48 3.56 30.25
N HIS A 18 -9.55 4.27 31.38
CA HIS A 18 -10.82 4.57 32.04
C HIS A 18 -11.68 5.57 31.23
N ARG A 19 -11.08 6.43 30.40
CA ARG A 19 -11.83 7.30 29.48
C ARG A 19 -12.39 6.52 28.29
N ALA A 20 -11.58 5.68 27.64
CA ALA A 20 -12.00 4.87 26.50
C ALA A 20 -13.10 3.86 26.88
N THR A 21 -12.97 3.20 28.03
CA THR A 21 -13.89 2.15 28.52
C THR A 21 -15.03 2.66 29.42
N ASN A 22 -15.23 3.97 29.53
CA ASN A 22 -16.21 4.56 30.46
C ASN A 22 -17.65 4.09 30.12
N PRO A 23 -18.39 3.46 31.05
CA PRO A 23 -19.78 3.03 30.84
C PRO A 23 -20.74 4.14 30.41
N LEU A 24 -20.42 5.40 30.69
CA LEU A 24 -21.24 6.58 30.35
C LEU A 24 -20.98 7.13 28.93
N ASN A 25 -20.00 6.60 28.20
CA ASN A 25 -19.74 7.01 26.82
C ASN A 25 -20.92 6.59 25.93
N ARG A 26 -21.53 7.52 25.20
CA ARG A 26 -22.63 7.24 24.26
C ARG A 26 -22.13 6.59 22.96
N ASP A 27 -20.89 6.91 22.59
CA ASP A 27 -20.21 6.53 21.36
C ASP A 27 -18.76 6.14 21.68
N THR A 28 -18.09 5.43 20.77
CA THR A 28 -16.68 5.04 20.93
C THR A 28 -15.73 6.24 20.85
N ASP A 29 -14.99 6.51 21.93
CA ASP A 29 -13.93 7.53 21.93
C ASP A 29 -12.64 7.02 21.26
N TRP A 30 -12.64 7.05 19.92
CA TRP A 30 -11.47 6.72 19.10
C TRP A 30 -10.23 7.56 19.44
N SER A 31 -10.40 8.80 19.91
CA SER A 31 -9.27 9.67 20.25
C SER A 31 -8.49 9.11 21.46
N SER A 32 -9.19 8.61 22.48
CA SER A 32 -8.58 7.92 23.61
C SER A 32 -8.00 6.55 23.22
N ILE A 33 -8.64 5.82 22.30
CA ILE A 33 -8.12 4.52 21.83
C ILE A 33 -6.79 4.70 21.09
N HIS A 34 -6.68 5.68 20.18
CA HIS A 34 -5.43 5.96 19.48
C HIS A 34 -4.35 6.47 20.44
N ALA A 35 -4.68 7.42 21.33
CA ALA A 35 -3.74 7.92 22.33
C ALA A 35 -3.21 6.81 23.27
N PHE A 36 -4.05 5.82 23.63
CA PHE A 36 -3.62 4.66 24.38
C PHE A 36 -2.63 3.78 23.60
N CYS A 37 -2.87 3.55 22.30
CA CYS A 37 -1.94 2.81 21.43
C CYS A 37 -0.59 3.51 21.29
N ASP A 38 -0.59 4.83 21.08
CA ASP A 38 0.63 5.62 20.90
C ASP A 38 1.49 5.62 22.19
N GLN A 39 0.86 5.82 23.35
CA GLN A 39 1.58 5.77 24.63
C GLN A 39 2.13 4.36 24.94
N LEU A 40 1.39 3.30 24.58
CA LEU A 40 1.82 1.91 24.76
C LEU A 40 3.10 1.61 23.96
N ASN A 41 3.19 2.14 22.73
CA ASN A 41 4.39 2.04 21.89
C ASN A 41 5.58 2.79 22.48
N ASN A 42 5.35 3.99 23.03
CA ASN A 42 6.40 4.88 23.56
C ASN A 42 6.97 4.47 24.93
N ASP A 43 6.28 3.63 25.70
CA ASP A 43 6.71 3.21 27.05
C ASP A 43 7.40 1.82 27.03
N LEU A 44 8.43 1.63 27.87
CA LEU A 44 9.13 0.35 28.05
C LEU A 44 8.32 -0.66 28.89
N GLU A 45 7.63 -0.21 29.94
CA GLU A 45 6.71 -1.03 30.74
C GLU A 45 5.27 -1.05 30.17
N GLY A 46 4.94 -0.10 29.28
CA GLY A 46 3.60 0.09 28.70
C GLY A 46 2.81 -1.19 28.37
N PRO A 47 3.34 -2.12 27.56
CA PRO A 47 2.67 -3.37 27.21
C PRO A 47 2.22 -4.23 28.41
N GLN A 48 3.01 -4.29 29.48
CA GLN A 48 2.72 -5.10 30.68
C GLN A 48 1.68 -4.43 31.58
N LEU A 49 1.67 -3.10 31.63
CA LEU A 49 0.60 -2.38 32.33
C LEU A 49 -0.71 -2.42 31.54
N ALA A 50 -0.65 -2.18 30.22
CA ALA A 50 -1.82 -2.16 29.34
C ALA A 50 -2.56 -3.51 29.35
N THR A 51 -1.86 -4.63 29.17
CA THR A 51 -2.47 -5.97 29.28
C THR A 51 -3.12 -6.22 30.64
N ARG A 52 -2.54 -5.71 31.74
CA ARG A 52 -3.14 -5.80 33.08
C ARG A 52 -4.41 -4.96 33.24
N LEU A 53 -4.46 -3.76 32.68
CA LEU A 53 -5.63 -2.87 32.73
C LEU A 53 -6.77 -3.44 31.87
N LEU A 54 -6.47 -3.77 30.61
CA LEU A 54 -7.43 -4.38 29.68
C LEU A 54 -8.00 -5.69 30.24
N ALA A 55 -7.17 -6.56 30.83
CA ALA A 55 -7.65 -7.79 31.47
C ALA A 55 -8.65 -7.55 32.60
N HIS A 56 -8.52 -6.45 33.35
CA HIS A 56 -9.49 -6.08 34.38
C HIS A 56 -10.79 -5.53 33.76
N LYS A 57 -10.68 -4.64 32.77
CA LYS A 57 -11.84 -4.03 32.08
C LYS A 57 -12.68 -5.05 31.28
N ILE A 58 -12.03 -6.00 30.62
CA ILE A 58 -12.69 -7.09 29.87
C ILE A 58 -13.44 -8.06 30.82
N GLN A 59 -13.03 -8.13 32.09
CA GLN A 59 -13.73 -8.90 33.14
C GLN A 59 -14.89 -8.10 33.79
N SER A 60 -15.22 -6.89 33.33
CA SER A 60 -16.34 -6.11 33.87
C SER A 60 -17.68 -6.81 33.65
N PRO A 61 -18.61 -6.78 34.64
CA PRO A 61 -19.98 -7.24 34.45
C PRO A 61 -20.80 -6.28 33.55
N GLN A 62 -20.30 -5.08 33.26
CA GLN A 62 -20.94 -4.12 32.37
C GLN A 62 -20.56 -4.44 30.91
N GLU A 63 -21.53 -4.90 30.12
CA GLU A 63 -21.30 -5.33 28.73
C GLU A 63 -20.59 -4.25 27.90
N TRP A 64 -21.00 -2.99 28.01
CA TRP A 64 -20.43 -1.87 27.26
C TRP A 64 -18.96 -1.60 27.62
N GLU A 65 -18.60 -1.61 28.91
CA GLU A 65 -17.21 -1.43 29.37
C GLU A 65 -16.32 -2.56 28.87
N ALA A 66 -16.78 -3.81 28.96
CA ALA A 66 -16.06 -4.98 28.48
C ALA A 66 -15.91 -4.97 26.94
N MET A 67 -16.95 -4.58 26.20
CA MET A 67 -16.92 -4.47 24.73
C MET A 67 -15.99 -3.35 24.26
N GLN A 68 -16.00 -2.19 24.91
CA GLN A 68 -15.04 -1.11 24.63
C GLN A 68 -13.60 -1.53 24.94
N ALA A 69 -13.37 -2.25 26.04
CA ALA A 69 -12.04 -2.78 26.37
C ALA A 69 -11.55 -3.83 25.35
N LEU A 70 -12.45 -4.65 24.80
CA LEU A 70 -12.13 -5.57 23.69
C LEU A 70 -11.84 -4.82 22.39
N LEU A 71 -12.46 -3.67 22.14
CA LEU A 71 -12.16 -2.81 20.98
C LEU A 71 -10.81 -2.08 21.13
N VAL A 72 -10.45 -1.62 22.34
CA VAL A 72 -9.11 -1.11 22.64
C VAL A 72 -8.07 -2.21 22.38
N LEU A 73 -8.30 -3.41 22.92
CA LEU A 73 -7.41 -4.57 22.73
C LEU A 73 -7.24 -4.94 21.25
N GLU A 74 -8.32 -4.97 20.45
CA GLU A 74 -8.24 -5.22 19.02
C GLU A 74 -7.41 -4.15 18.30
N THR A 75 -7.63 -2.87 18.62
CA THR A 75 -6.90 -1.75 18.04
C THR A 75 -5.41 -1.80 18.39
N CYS A 76 -5.08 -2.10 19.65
CA CYS A 76 -3.69 -2.30 20.07
C CYS A 76 -3.04 -3.51 19.38
N MET A 77 -3.77 -4.62 19.17
CA MET A 77 -3.23 -5.79 18.44
C MET A 77 -2.95 -5.49 16.97
N LYS A 78 -3.65 -4.52 16.36
CA LYS A 78 -3.35 -4.05 14.99
C LYS A 78 -2.19 -3.03 14.98
N ASN A 79 -2.12 -2.11 15.95
CA ASN A 79 -1.25 -0.92 15.88
C ASN A 79 0.04 -0.98 16.73
N CYS A 80 0.18 -1.89 17.71
CA CYS A 80 1.28 -1.86 18.68
C CYS A 80 2.40 -2.91 18.46
N GLY A 81 2.25 -3.76 17.44
CA GLY A 81 3.31 -4.67 16.98
C GLY A 81 3.84 -5.67 18.03
N LYS A 82 5.02 -6.25 17.73
CA LYS A 82 5.52 -7.45 18.41
C LYS A 82 5.71 -7.30 19.92
N ARG A 83 6.07 -6.11 20.43
CA ARG A 83 6.20 -5.85 21.87
C ARG A 83 4.89 -6.04 22.64
N PHE A 84 3.76 -5.70 22.02
CA PHE A 84 2.44 -5.93 22.62
C PHE A 84 1.95 -7.36 22.36
N HIS A 85 2.14 -7.87 21.13
CA HIS A 85 1.78 -9.25 20.76
C HIS A 85 2.37 -10.29 21.71
N SER A 86 3.67 -10.18 22.04
CA SER A 86 4.35 -11.12 22.93
C SER A 86 4.07 -10.91 24.43
N GLU A 87 3.32 -9.88 24.84
CA GLU A 87 2.69 -9.84 26.18
C GLU A 87 1.29 -10.49 26.15
N VAL A 88 0.50 -10.23 25.11
CA VAL A 88 -0.82 -10.86 24.90
C VAL A 88 -0.71 -12.38 24.73
N GLY A 89 0.34 -12.87 24.04
CA GLY A 89 0.63 -14.30 23.86
C GLY A 89 1.07 -15.04 25.12
N LYS A 90 1.27 -14.37 26.26
CA LYS A 90 1.59 -15.04 27.53
C LYS A 90 0.32 -15.59 28.18
N PHE A 91 0.40 -16.81 28.73
CA PHE A 91 -0.66 -17.37 29.56
C PHE A 91 -1.11 -16.46 30.71
N ARG A 92 -0.24 -15.54 31.19
CA ARG A 92 -0.62 -14.50 32.17
C ARG A 92 -1.80 -13.62 31.70
N PHE A 93 -1.89 -13.31 30.40
CA PHE A 93 -3.00 -12.55 29.83
C PHE A 93 -4.09 -13.47 29.27
N LEU A 94 -3.71 -14.52 28.54
CA LEU A 94 -4.67 -15.49 27.97
C LEU A 94 -5.55 -16.14 29.06
N ASN A 95 -5.02 -16.42 30.25
CA ASN A 95 -5.81 -16.96 31.36
C ASN A 95 -6.92 -16.01 31.84
N GLU A 96 -6.74 -14.69 31.72
CA GLU A 96 -7.78 -13.72 32.07
C GLU A 96 -8.92 -13.73 31.04
N LEU A 97 -8.60 -13.89 29.75
CA LEU A 97 -9.61 -14.10 28.71
C LEU A 97 -10.32 -15.46 28.86
N ILE A 98 -9.58 -16.52 29.21
CA ILE A 98 -10.11 -17.87 29.47
C ILE A 98 -11.12 -17.85 30.63
N LYS A 99 -10.91 -17.03 31.68
CA LYS A 99 -11.90 -16.86 32.77
C LYS A 99 -13.24 -16.31 32.26
N VAL A 100 -13.20 -15.36 31.32
CA VAL A 100 -14.40 -14.70 30.76
C VAL A 100 -15.25 -15.66 29.92
N VAL A 101 -14.62 -16.58 29.16
CA VAL A 101 -15.36 -17.54 28.32
C VAL A 101 -15.68 -18.87 29.02
N SER A 102 -14.90 -19.29 30.02
CA SER A 102 -15.06 -20.60 30.66
C SER A 102 -16.16 -20.59 31.73
N PRO A 103 -17.16 -21.48 31.67
CA PRO A 103 -18.21 -21.61 32.70
C PRO A 103 -17.69 -21.96 34.10
N LYS A 104 -16.44 -22.42 34.23
CA LYS A 104 -15.79 -22.71 35.52
C LYS A 104 -15.39 -21.45 36.29
N TYR A 105 -15.41 -20.29 35.64
CA TYR A 105 -14.98 -19.00 36.22
C TYR A 105 -16.08 -17.95 36.03
N LEU A 106 -15.94 -17.05 35.05
CA LEU A 106 -16.90 -15.96 34.82
C LEU A 106 -17.88 -16.25 33.67
N GLY A 107 -17.62 -17.23 32.80
CA GLY A 107 -18.42 -17.48 31.58
C GLY A 107 -19.91 -17.82 31.78
N SER A 108 -20.32 -18.17 33.01
CA SER A 108 -21.73 -18.33 33.41
C SER A 108 -22.41 -17.02 33.82
N ARG A 109 -21.68 -15.90 33.89
CA ARG A 109 -22.14 -14.55 34.25
C ARG A 109 -21.74 -13.48 33.22
N SER A 110 -20.63 -13.68 32.51
CA SER A 110 -20.17 -12.78 31.44
C SER A 110 -21.17 -12.74 30.28
N PRO A 111 -21.49 -11.56 29.71
CA PRO A 111 -22.45 -11.44 28.62
C PRO A 111 -22.05 -12.24 27.37
N GLU A 112 -23.05 -12.73 26.64
CA GLU A 112 -22.81 -13.54 25.43
C GLU A 112 -22.07 -12.78 24.30
N PRO A 113 -22.35 -11.48 24.04
CA PRO A 113 -21.58 -10.70 23.06
C PRO A 113 -20.09 -10.58 23.42
N VAL A 114 -19.79 -10.37 24.72
CA VAL A 114 -18.41 -10.29 25.24
C VAL A 114 -17.69 -11.63 25.05
N LYS A 115 -18.33 -12.75 25.43
CA LYS A 115 -17.76 -14.09 25.24
C LYS A 115 -17.52 -14.42 23.77
N LYS A 116 -18.50 -14.15 22.89
CA LYS A 116 -18.35 -14.31 21.44
C LYS A 116 -17.17 -13.49 20.91
N LYS A 117 -17.06 -12.21 21.31
CA LYS A 117 -16.00 -11.31 20.85
C LYS A 117 -14.60 -11.75 21.35
N VAL A 118 -14.49 -12.28 22.57
CA VAL A 118 -13.23 -12.90 23.05
C VAL A 118 -12.84 -14.10 22.18
N LEU A 119 -13.80 -14.97 21.83
CA LEU A 119 -13.51 -16.13 20.97
C LEU A 119 -13.16 -15.72 19.53
N GLU A 120 -13.84 -14.73 18.94
CA GLU A 120 -13.47 -14.15 17.63
C GLU A 120 -12.02 -13.62 17.62
N LEU A 121 -11.61 -12.92 18.69
CA LEU A 121 -10.26 -12.35 18.80
C LEU A 121 -9.19 -13.41 19.00
N ILE A 122 -9.37 -14.37 19.92
CA ILE A 122 -8.40 -15.46 20.10
C ILE A 122 -8.26 -16.26 18.79
N PHE A 123 -9.36 -16.54 18.08
CA PHE A 123 -9.31 -17.21 16.79
C PHE A 123 -8.54 -16.42 15.73
N SER A 124 -8.84 -15.12 15.56
CA SER A 124 -8.13 -14.29 14.56
C SER A 124 -6.63 -14.18 14.85
N TRP A 125 -6.23 -14.24 16.12
CA TRP A 125 -4.82 -14.30 16.52
C TRP A 125 -4.17 -15.65 16.23
N THR A 126 -4.88 -16.79 16.30
CA THR A 126 -4.30 -18.10 15.87
C THR A 126 -3.95 -18.12 14.38
N LEU A 127 -4.66 -17.33 13.56
CA LEU A 127 -4.40 -17.18 12.13
C LEU A 127 -3.34 -16.11 11.84
N GLY A 128 -3.41 -14.96 12.52
CA GLY A 128 -2.53 -13.82 12.28
C GLY A 128 -1.17 -13.86 12.99
N LEU A 129 -1.03 -14.61 14.09
CA LEU A 129 0.19 -14.68 14.90
C LEU A 129 0.65 -16.14 15.10
N PRO A 130 1.02 -16.86 14.02
CA PRO A 130 1.46 -18.26 14.10
C PRO A 130 2.74 -18.45 14.94
N ASP A 131 3.57 -17.41 15.07
CA ASP A 131 4.77 -17.41 15.91
C ASP A 131 4.44 -17.48 17.43
N GLU A 132 3.21 -17.14 17.86
CA GLU A 132 2.77 -17.10 19.27
C GLU A 132 1.98 -18.36 19.67
N ALA A 133 2.63 -19.53 19.62
CA ALA A 133 2.03 -20.86 19.78
C ALA A 133 1.05 -21.02 20.97
N LYS A 134 1.30 -20.34 22.10
CA LYS A 134 0.45 -20.36 23.31
C LYS A 134 -0.98 -19.87 23.08
N ILE A 135 -1.19 -19.01 22.08
CA ILE A 135 -2.53 -18.55 21.66
C ILE A 135 -3.28 -19.73 21.01
N SER A 136 -2.60 -20.52 20.18
CA SER A 136 -3.14 -21.74 19.59
C SER A 136 -3.42 -22.80 20.67
N ASP A 137 -2.49 -23.03 21.61
CA ASP A 137 -2.70 -23.95 22.74
C ASP A 137 -3.95 -23.58 23.55
N ALA A 138 -4.13 -22.30 23.87
CA ALA A 138 -5.30 -21.79 24.57
C ALA A 138 -6.60 -22.01 23.78
N TYR A 139 -6.59 -21.75 22.47
CA TYR A 139 -7.74 -21.96 21.59
C TYR A 139 -8.13 -23.45 21.49
N GLN A 140 -7.15 -24.33 21.24
CA GLN A 140 -7.36 -25.78 21.15
C GLN A 140 -7.80 -26.36 22.51
N MET A 141 -7.32 -25.82 23.63
CA MET A 141 -7.82 -26.20 24.95
C MET A 141 -9.30 -25.83 25.13
N LEU A 142 -9.72 -24.62 24.76
CA LEU A 142 -11.12 -24.18 24.84
C LEU A 142 -12.04 -25.04 23.95
N LYS A 143 -11.57 -25.39 22.74
CA LYS A 143 -12.25 -26.31 21.82
C LYS A 143 -12.37 -27.73 22.38
N LYS A 144 -11.28 -28.28 22.94
CA LYS A 144 -11.26 -29.59 23.62
C LYS A 144 -12.13 -29.64 24.88
N GLN A 145 -12.38 -28.50 25.54
CA GLN A 145 -13.31 -28.39 26.66
C GLN A 145 -14.79 -28.20 26.23
N GLY A 146 -15.09 -28.17 24.93
CA GLY A 146 -16.46 -27.98 24.41
C GLY A 146 -17.01 -26.56 24.59
N ILE A 147 -16.16 -25.59 24.97
CA ILE A 147 -16.51 -24.17 25.08
C ILE A 147 -16.66 -23.58 23.67
N ILE A 148 -15.80 -24.01 22.75
CA ILE A 148 -15.90 -23.68 21.31
C ILE A 148 -16.49 -24.90 20.60
N LYS A 149 -17.70 -24.75 20.04
CA LYS A 149 -18.42 -25.83 19.33
C LYS A 149 -18.22 -25.80 17.81
N GLN A 150 -18.07 -24.61 17.26
CA GLN A 150 -17.71 -24.32 15.87
C GLN A 150 -16.73 -23.14 15.90
N ASP A 151 -15.82 -23.08 14.92
CA ASP A 151 -14.90 -21.95 14.80
C ASP A 151 -15.63 -20.71 14.26
N PRO A 152 -15.35 -19.49 14.74
CA PRO A 152 -16.06 -18.29 14.29
C PRO A 152 -15.80 -17.97 12.81
N GLU A 153 -16.85 -17.72 12.02
CA GLU A 153 -16.70 -17.12 10.70
C GLU A 153 -16.16 -15.68 10.82
N LEU A 154 -14.94 -15.47 10.33
CA LEU A 154 -14.30 -14.16 10.26
C LEU A 154 -14.35 -13.64 8.83
N PRO A 155 -14.99 -12.48 8.58
CA PRO A 155 -14.80 -11.74 7.34
C PRO A 155 -13.31 -11.40 7.13
N PRO A 156 -12.82 -11.26 5.87
CA PRO A 156 -11.42 -10.97 5.59
C PRO A 156 -10.87 -9.77 6.38
N ASP A 157 -11.63 -8.68 6.50
CA ASP A 157 -11.24 -7.45 7.22
C ASP A 157 -11.15 -7.61 8.76
N LYS A 158 -11.62 -8.73 9.33
CA LYS A 158 -11.47 -9.04 10.76
C LYS A 158 -10.22 -9.85 11.08
N LEU A 159 -9.49 -10.35 10.09
CA LEU A 159 -8.17 -10.93 10.34
C LEU A 159 -7.22 -9.87 10.88
N LEU A 160 -6.15 -10.29 11.57
CA LEU A 160 -5.02 -9.38 11.79
C LEU A 160 -4.35 -9.14 10.43
N ASN A 161 -4.76 -8.06 9.77
CA ASN A 161 -4.02 -7.43 8.68
C ASN A 161 -2.71 -6.84 9.23
N LEU A 162 -1.82 -7.73 9.67
CA LEU A 162 -0.40 -7.38 9.82
C LEU A 162 0.06 -6.84 8.47
N PRO A 163 0.83 -5.74 8.41
CA PRO A 163 1.48 -5.36 7.18
C PRO A 163 2.28 -6.58 6.68
N PRO A 164 2.15 -6.97 5.39
CA PRO A 164 2.68 -8.23 4.90
C PRO A 164 4.15 -8.32 5.30
N PRO A 165 4.58 -9.41 5.96
CA PRO A 165 5.90 -9.47 6.56
C PRO A 165 6.92 -9.20 5.46
N ARG A 166 7.68 -8.10 5.60
CA ARG A 166 8.78 -7.73 4.70
C ARG A 166 9.53 -9.03 4.38
N PRO A 167 9.66 -9.40 3.09
CA PRO A 167 9.94 -10.77 2.69
C PRO A 167 11.06 -11.34 3.55
N LYS A 168 10.75 -12.38 4.34
CA LYS A 168 11.71 -12.93 5.31
C LYS A 168 12.81 -13.63 4.51
N ASN A 169 13.91 -12.94 4.21
CA ASN A 169 15.06 -13.53 3.52
C ASN A 169 15.54 -14.76 4.31
N ALA A 170 15.32 -15.95 3.76
CA ALA A 170 15.51 -17.24 4.46
C ALA A 170 16.97 -17.51 4.88
N ILE A 171 17.92 -16.70 4.40
CA ILE A 171 19.34 -16.78 4.81
C ILE A 171 19.54 -16.57 6.33
N PHE A 172 18.62 -15.89 7.01
CA PHE A 172 18.65 -15.75 8.47
C PHE A 172 18.30 -17.06 9.25
N GLU A 173 17.95 -18.14 8.56
CA GLU A 173 17.78 -19.48 9.17
C GLU A 173 19.13 -20.16 9.45
N ASP A 174 20.22 -19.73 8.79
CA ASP A 174 21.58 -20.04 9.23
C ASP A 174 21.93 -19.16 10.44
N GLU A 175 21.46 -19.61 11.60
CA GLU A 175 21.60 -18.89 12.87
C GLU A 175 23.08 -18.67 13.24
N GLU A 176 23.99 -19.50 12.75
CA GLU A 176 25.44 -19.35 12.95
C GLU A 176 26.02 -18.23 12.09
N LYS A 177 25.71 -18.16 10.78
CA LYS A 177 26.10 -17.03 9.91
C LYS A 177 25.48 -15.73 10.40
N SER A 178 24.23 -15.74 10.84
CA SER A 178 23.54 -14.58 11.42
C SER A 178 24.25 -14.06 12.69
N LYS A 179 24.57 -14.97 13.64
CA LYS A 179 25.34 -14.64 14.85
C LYS A 179 26.77 -14.20 14.51
N MET A 180 27.41 -14.80 13.51
CA MET A 180 28.75 -14.44 13.06
C MET A 180 28.78 -13.03 12.45
N LEU A 181 27.89 -12.72 11.52
CA LEU A 181 27.77 -11.39 10.93
C LEU A 181 27.48 -10.32 11.99
N SER A 182 26.59 -10.63 12.94
CA SER A 182 26.27 -9.75 14.07
C SER A 182 27.47 -9.51 15.00
N ARG A 183 28.38 -10.48 15.16
CA ARG A 183 29.63 -10.30 15.92
C ARG A 183 30.63 -9.43 15.15
N LEU A 184 30.81 -9.71 13.85
CA LEU A 184 31.76 -8.98 13.00
C LEU A 184 31.38 -7.51 12.80
N LEU A 185 30.09 -7.19 12.64
CA LEU A 185 29.58 -5.82 12.53
C LEU A 185 29.65 -5.01 13.83
N ASN A 186 29.64 -5.68 14.99
CA ASN A 186 29.79 -5.03 16.30
C ASN A 186 31.26 -4.94 16.76
N SER A 187 32.22 -5.41 15.96
CA SER A 187 33.64 -5.29 16.26
C SER A 187 34.18 -3.91 15.88
N THR A 188 35.11 -3.40 16.68
CA THR A 188 35.86 -2.17 16.39
C THR A 188 37.12 -2.43 15.54
N HIS A 189 37.43 -3.69 15.20
CA HIS A 189 38.61 -4.04 14.40
C HIS A 189 38.32 -3.96 12.88
N PRO A 190 39.23 -3.36 12.09
CA PRO A 190 38.99 -3.15 10.65
C PRO A 190 38.98 -4.46 9.84
N GLU A 191 39.65 -5.51 10.31
CA GLU A 191 39.64 -6.82 9.62
C GLU A 191 38.31 -7.56 9.82
N ASP A 192 37.67 -7.43 10.98
CA ASP A 192 36.34 -7.99 11.24
C ASP A 192 35.28 -7.30 10.38
N LEU A 193 35.38 -5.98 10.21
CA LEU A 193 34.51 -5.21 9.31
C LEU A 193 34.74 -5.59 7.83
N LYS A 194 35.96 -5.92 7.40
CA LYS A 194 36.21 -6.49 6.06
C LYS A 194 35.57 -7.89 5.93
N ALA A 195 35.68 -8.73 6.96
CA ALA A 195 35.06 -10.05 6.98
C ALA A 195 33.52 -9.96 6.93
N ALA A 196 32.91 -9.02 7.66
CA ALA A 196 31.48 -8.72 7.58
C ALA A 196 31.06 -8.32 6.16
N ASN A 197 31.77 -7.37 5.54
CA ASN A 197 31.47 -6.91 4.18
C ASN A 197 31.64 -8.04 3.14
N LYS A 198 32.61 -8.94 3.31
CA LYS A 198 32.75 -10.14 2.48
C LYS A 198 31.55 -11.09 2.67
N LEU A 199 31.20 -11.39 3.92
CA LEU A 199 30.10 -12.31 4.27
C LEU A 199 28.74 -11.78 3.75
N ILE A 200 28.48 -10.47 3.89
CA ILE A 200 27.30 -9.81 3.29
C ILE A 200 27.27 -10.01 1.78
N LYS A 201 28.40 -9.82 1.08
CA LYS A 201 28.47 -10.00 -0.38
C LYS A 201 28.20 -11.44 -0.81
N GLU A 202 28.70 -12.42 -0.07
CA GLU A 202 28.44 -13.85 -0.32
C GLU A 202 26.96 -14.20 -0.06
N MET A 203 26.40 -13.75 1.07
CA MET A 203 24.97 -13.92 1.40
C MET A 203 24.05 -13.30 0.34
N VAL A 204 24.29 -12.06 -0.09
CA VAL A 204 23.48 -11.39 -1.13
C VAL A 204 23.55 -12.12 -2.47
N GLN A 205 24.72 -12.66 -2.84
CA GLN A 205 24.85 -13.46 -4.07
C GLN A 205 24.17 -14.83 -3.96
N GLU A 206 24.08 -15.41 -2.77
CA GLU A 206 23.30 -16.62 -2.53
C GLU A 206 21.79 -16.33 -2.61
N ASP A 207 21.35 -15.21 -2.03
CA ASP A 207 19.94 -14.80 -1.99
C ASP A 207 19.41 -14.50 -3.39
N GLN A 208 20.18 -13.76 -4.20
CA GLN A 208 19.85 -13.52 -5.61
C GLN A 208 19.65 -14.83 -6.38
N LYS A 209 20.54 -15.82 -6.18
CA LYS A 209 20.42 -17.16 -6.81
C LYS A 209 19.21 -17.94 -6.30
N ARG A 210 18.87 -17.84 -5.01
CA ARG A 210 17.68 -18.46 -4.41
C ARG A 210 16.39 -17.81 -4.94
N ALA A 211 16.31 -16.48 -4.93
CA ALA A 211 15.19 -15.71 -5.46
C ALA A 211 14.94 -16.00 -6.94
N GLU A 212 16.00 -16.12 -7.76
CA GLU A 212 15.88 -16.55 -9.16
C GLU A 212 15.35 -17.97 -9.31
N LYS A 213 15.79 -18.94 -8.48
CA LYS A 213 15.24 -20.31 -8.49
C LYS A 213 13.76 -20.31 -8.09
N VAL A 214 13.39 -19.58 -7.04
CA VAL A 214 12.00 -19.47 -6.57
C VAL A 214 11.12 -18.80 -7.62
N SER A 215 11.56 -17.70 -8.22
CA SER A 215 10.85 -17.03 -9.33
C SER A 215 10.63 -17.96 -10.52
N LYS A 216 11.65 -18.72 -10.94
CA LYS A 216 11.55 -19.72 -12.02
C LYS A 216 10.55 -20.84 -11.66
N ARG A 217 10.54 -21.34 -10.41
CA ARG A 217 9.55 -22.32 -9.91
C ARG A 217 8.12 -21.74 -9.94
N VAL A 218 7.92 -20.54 -9.38
CA VAL A 218 6.59 -19.89 -9.27
C VAL A 218 5.99 -19.61 -10.65
N ASN A 219 6.75 -19.01 -11.57
CA ASN A 219 6.27 -18.68 -12.91
C ASN A 219 5.85 -19.95 -13.69
N ALA A 220 6.65 -21.02 -13.62
CA ALA A 220 6.33 -22.29 -14.27
C ALA A 220 5.06 -22.93 -13.69
N ILE A 221 4.87 -22.89 -12.37
CA ILE A 221 3.66 -23.44 -11.72
C ILE A 221 2.41 -22.61 -12.08
N GLN A 222 2.54 -21.28 -12.12
CA GLN A 222 1.43 -20.39 -12.49
C GLN A 222 0.99 -20.61 -13.95
N GLU A 223 1.93 -20.78 -14.89
CA GLU A 223 1.60 -21.07 -16.29
C GLU A 223 0.82 -22.40 -16.46
N VAL A 224 1.17 -23.44 -15.68
CA VAL A 224 0.38 -24.69 -15.69
C VAL A 224 -0.99 -24.45 -15.08
N LYS A 225 -1.06 -23.76 -13.94
CA LYS A 225 -2.32 -23.50 -13.22
C LYS A 225 -3.31 -22.77 -14.13
N GLU A 226 -2.86 -21.76 -14.88
CA GLU A 226 -3.68 -21.06 -15.88
C GLU A 226 -4.14 -21.99 -17.00
N SER A 227 -3.21 -22.74 -17.61
CA SER A 227 -3.51 -23.69 -18.69
C SER A 227 -4.51 -24.77 -18.28
N VAL A 228 -4.35 -25.33 -17.08
CA VAL A 228 -5.23 -26.36 -16.50
C VAL A 228 -6.58 -25.78 -16.08
N THR A 229 -6.62 -24.55 -15.54
CA THR A 229 -7.90 -23.91 -15.16
C THR A 229 -8.74 -23.64 -16.40
N LEU A 230 -8.15 -23.07 -17.46
CA LEU A 230 -8.85 -22.78 -18.71
C LEU A 230 -9.30 -24.06 -19.42
N LEU A 231 -8.45 -25.10 -19.46
CA LEU A 231 -8.84 -26.42 -19.99
C LEU A 231 -9.99 -27.04 -19.19
N THR A 232 -10.00 -26.91 -17.86
CA THR A 232 -11.08 -27.42 -17.00
C THR A 232 -12.39 -26.69 -17.26
N GLN A 233 -12.36 -25.37 -17.42
CA GLN A 233 -13.56 -24.59 -17.73
C GLN A 233 -14.12 -24.96 -19.11
N LEU A 234 -13.28 -24.97 -20.15
CA LEU A 234 -13.71 -25.33 -21.50
C LEU A 234 -14.26 -26.76 -21.60
N LEU A 235 -13.79 -27.70 -20.77
CA LEU A 235 -14.34 -29.05 -20.67
C LEU A 235 -15.64 -29.14 -19.86
N GLN A 236 -15.96 -28.15 -19.01
CA GLN A 236 -17.22 -28.08 -18.26
C GLN A 236 -18.34 -27.45 -19.10
N ASP A 237 -18.03 -26.42 -19.89
CA ASP A 237 -19.02 -25.69 -20.69
C ASP A 237 -19.46 -26.48 -21.96
N TYR A 238 -18.65 -27.44 -22.43
CA TYR A 238 -18.75 -28.11 -23.74
C TYR A 238 -20.05 -28.91 -23.98
N ASP A 239 -20.68 -29.46 -22.94
CA ASP A 239 -21.89 -30.29 -23.07
C ASP A 239 -23.19 -29.47 -23.27
N SER A 240 -23.12 -28.12 -23.22
CA SER A 240 -24.31 -27.26 -23.15
C SER A 240 -24.75 -26.61 -24.47
N THR A 241 -23.84 -26.37 -25.42
CA THR A 241 -24.14 -25.72 -26.70
C THR A 241 -23.40 -26.40 -27.86
N ALA A 242 -24.15 -26.79 -28.90
CA ALA A 242 -23.57 -27.50 -30.04
C ALA A 242 -22.77 -26.57 -30.96
N SER A 243 -21.65 -27.10 -31.47
CA SER A 243 -20.81 -26.53 -32.54
C SER A 243 -20.05 -25.24 -32.21
N ASP A 244 -18.77 -25.39 -31.84
CA ASP A 244 -17.73 -24.52 -32.40
C ASP A 244 -16.42 -25.28 -32.62
N GLN A 245 -15.97 -25.38 -33.88
CA GLN A 245 -14.71 -26.05 -34.26
C GLN A 245 -13.50 -25.40 -33.58
N SER A 246 -13.56 -24.06 -33.41
CA SER A 246 -12.57 -23.26 -32.69
C SER A 246 -12.33 -23.74 -31.25
N ASN A 247 -13.37 -24.24 -30.56
CA ASN A 247 -13.24 -24.69 -29.18
C ASN A 247 -12.55 -26.06 -29.10
N ALA A 248 -12.76 -26.94 -30.07
CA ALA A 248 -12.07 -28.23 -30.14
C ALA A 248 -10.55 -28.05 -30.39
N GLU A 249 -10.17 -27.12 -31.27
CA GLU A 249 -8.77 -26.78 -31.54
C GLU A 249 -8.10 -26.13 -30.32
N LEU A 250 -8.78 -25.20 -29.64
CA LEU A 250 -8.29 -24.58 -28.39
C LEU A 250 -8.10 -25.60 -27.25
N ILE A 251 -9.05 -26.53 -27.07
CA ILE A 251 -8.96 -27.62 -26.08
C ILE A 251 -7.75 -28.52 -26.40
N GLN A 252 -7.53 -28.85 -27.68
CA GLN A 252 -6.40 -29.65 -28.12
C GLN A 252 -5.04 -28.96 -27.84
N ASP A 253 -4.93 -27.66 -28.13
CA ASP A 253 -3.69 -26.90 -27.88
C ASP A 253 -3.40 -26.72 -26.39
N LEU A 254 -4.43 -26.48 -25.57
CA LEU A 254 -4.29 -26.40 -24.10
C LEU A 254 -3.87 -27.75 -23.50
N TYR A 255 -4.45 -28.85 -23.98
CA TYR A 255 -4.02 -30.20 -23.61
C TYR A 255 -2.55 -30.45 -24.00
N GLN A 256 -2.16 -30.13 -25.24
CA GLN A 256 -0.76 -30.24 -25.68
C GLN A 256 0.20 -29.36 -24.87
N ARG A 257 -0.23 -28.17 -24.42
CA ARG A 257 0.56 -27.29 -23.56
C ARG A 257 0.79 -27.93 -22.19
N CYS A 258 -0.26 -28.46 -21.57
CA CYS A 258 -0.17 -29.20 -20.29
C CYS A 258 0.77 -30.41 -20.42
N GLU A 259 0.67 -31.19 -21.50
CA GLU A 259 1.56 -32.33 -21.79
C GLU A 259 3.04 -31.92 -21.89
N LYS A 260 3.33 -30.86 -22.65
CA LYS A 260 4.70 -30.32 -22.84
C LYS A 260 5.31 -29.80 -21.53
N MET A 261 4.48 -29.44 -20.54
CA MET A 261 4.92 -28.88 -19.26
C MET A 261 5.09 -29.94 -18.15
N ARG A 262 4.54 -31.16 -18.31
CA ARG A 262 4.73 -32.28 -17.37
C ARG A 262 6.22 -32.56 -17.03
N PRO A 263 7.17 -32.64 -17.98
CA PRO A 263 8.58 -32.92 -17.66
C PRO A 263 9.24 -31.80 -16.85
N THR A 264 8.83 -30.55 -17.09
CA THR A 264 9.28 -29.39 -16.31
C THR A 264 8.79 -29.50 -14.88
N LEU A 265 7.51 -29.83 -14.65
CA LEU A 265 6.98 -30.03 -13.29
C LEU A 265 7.65 -31.17 -12.54
N PHE A 266 7.90 -32.30 -13.22
CA PHE A 266 8.57 -33.44 -12.61
C PHE A 266 10.00 -33.06 -12.15
N ARG A 267 10.76 -32.34 -12.99
CA ARG A 267 12.07 -31.80 -12.60
C ARG A 267 11.95 -30.79 -11.46
N LEU A 268 11.01 -29.85 -11.52
CA LEU A 268 10.83 -28.86 -10.44
C LEU A 268 10.40 -29.48 -9.11
N ALA A 269 9.75 -30.65 -9.11
CA ALA A 269 9.46 -31.45 -7.93
C ALA A 269 10.71 -32.20 -7.41
N SER A 270 11.51 -32.78 -8.32
CA SER A 270 12.79 -33.44 -7.95
C SER A 270 13.84 -32.45 -7.43
N ASP A 271 13.86 -31.22 -7.96
CA ASP A 271 14.80 -30.15 -7.57
C ASP A 271 14.50 -29.55 -6.17
N THR A 272 13.61 -30.13 -5.36
CA THR A 272 13.21 -29.58 -4.03
C THR A 272 13.72 -30.36 -2.82
N GLU A 273 14.41 -31.49 -2.99
CA GLU A 273 14.66 -32.40 -1.85
C GLU A 273 15.80 -31.98 -0.90
N ASP A 274 16.70 -31.07 -1.29
CA ASP A 274 17.99 -30.87 -0.58
C ASP A 274 18.11 -29.64 0.37
N ASN A 275 17.33 -28.54 0.23
CA ASN A 275 17.55 -27.36 1.13
C ASN A 275 16.47 -26.23 1.20
N ASP A 276 15.27 -26.37 0.63
CA ASP A 276 14.31 -25.24 0.48
C ASP A 276 13.01 -25.39 1.31
N GLU A 277 13.06 -25.72 2.61
CA GLU A 277 11.85 -25.82 3.48
C GLU A 277 11.15 -24.45 3.72
N ALA A 278 11.77 -23.36 3.29
CA ALA A 278 11.28 -21.99 3.46
C ALA A 278 10.08 -21.64 2.55
N LEU A 279 8.88 -21.68 3.16
CA LEU A 279 7.61 -21.05 2.71
C LEU A 279 6.96 -21.54 1.41
N GLY A 280 7.71 -21.79 0.33
CA GLY A 280 7.14 -22.19 -0.96
C GLY A 280 6.44 -23.56 -0.91
N GLU A 281 7.07 -24.53 -0.26
CA GLU A 281 6.68 -25.94 -0.38
C GLU A 281 5.27 -26.27 0.14
N ARG A 282 4.80 -25.57 1.18
CA ARG A 282 3.51 -25.87 1.82
C ARG A 282 2.30 -25.64 0.91
N GLN A 283 2.47 -24.83 -0.15
CA GLN A 283 1.50 -24.74 -1.25
C GLN A 283 2.02 -25.42 -2.53
N ILE A 284 3.33 -25.35 -2.82
CA ILE A 284 3.89 -25.89 -4.06
C ILE A 284 3.82 -27.43 -4.13
N LYS A 285 4.13 -28.17 -3.06
CA LYS A 285 4.04 -29.64 -3.05
C LYS A 285 2.61 -30.16 -3.28
N PRO A 286 1.57 -29.70 -2.56
CA PRO A 286 0.20 -30.14 -2.87
C PRO A 286 -0.31 -29.66 -4.23
N VAL A 287 0.06 -28.46 -4.71
CA VAL A 287 -0.29 -28.02 -6.08
C VAL A 287 0.38 -28.91 -7.13
N LEU A 288 1.69 -29.17 -7.03
CA LEU A 288 2.38 -30.08 -7.95
C LEU A 288 1.76 -31.47 -7.95
N VAL A 289 1.45 -32.03 -6.79
CA VAL A 289 0.81 -33.36 -6.68
C VAL A 289 -0.59 -33.36 -7.29
N VAL A 290 -1.44 -32.37 -6.99
CA VAL A 290 -2.79 -32.27 -7.58
C VAL A 290 -2.73 -32.05 -9.09
N THR A 291 -1.84 -31.20 -9.58
CA THR A 291 -1.69 -30.92 -11.02
C THR A 291 -1.09 -32.10 -11.77
N LEU A 292 -0.09 -32.79 -11.22
CA LEU A 292 0.44 -34.03 -11.80
C LEU A 292 -0.61 -35.15 -11.78
N TYR A 293 -1.40 -35.27 -10.70
CA TYR A 293 -2.51 -36.22 -10.61
C TYR A 293 -3.63 -35.90 -11.62
N PHE A 294 -3.94 -34.61 -11.84
CA PHE A 294 -4.95 -34.17 -12.80
C PHE A 294 -4.49 -34.42 -14.25
N ILE A 295 -3.24 -34.10 -14.59
CA ILE A 295 -2.62 -34.45 -15.88
C ILE A 295 -2.59 -35.97 -16.07
N TYR A 296 -2.23 -36.73 -15.04
CA TYR A 296 -2.24 -38.20 -15.05
C TYR A 296 -3.66 -38.75 -15.28
N PHE A 297 -4.68 -38.19 -14.62
CA PHE A 297 -6.08 -38.59 -14.74
C PHE A 297 -6.68 -38.27 -16.12
N LEU A 298 -6.39 -37.10 -16.69
CA LEU A 298 -6.77 -36.73 -18.06
C LEU A 298 -6.14 -37.68 -19.09
N VAL A 299 -4.86 -38.01 -18.93
CA VAL A 299 -4.08 -38.78 -19.91
C VAL A 299 -4.33 -40.29 -19.81
N LEU A 300 -4.63 -40.81 -18.61
CA LEU A 300 -5.06 -42.20 -18.38
C LEU A 300 -6.58 -42.40 -18.45
N SER A 301 -7.33 -41.35 -18.79
CA SER A 301 -8.71 -41.44 -19.28
C SER A 301 -8.82 -41.18 -20.80
N PRO A 302 -7.97 -41.79 -21.67
CA PRO A 302 -8.01 -41.51 -23.10
C PRO A 302 -9.36 -41.88 -23.73
N HIS A 303 -10.12 -42.79 -23.09
CA HIS A 303 -11.43 -43.22 -23.57
C HIS A 303 -12.51 -42.12 -23.55
N PHE A 304 -12.31 -41.01 -22.83
CA PHE A 304 -13.27 -39.89 -22.80
C PHE A 304 -12.94 -38.81 -23.84
N ILE A 305 -11.67 -38.41 -23.96
CA ILE A 305 -11.24 -37.33 -24.88
C ILE A 305 -10.95 -37.87 -26.29
N TRP A 306 -10.28 -39.03 -26.41
CA TRP A 306 -9.86 -39.57 -27.71
C TRP A 306 -11.05 -40.04 -28.55
N THR A 307 -12.13 -40.52 -27.92
CA THR A 307 -13.37 -40.93 -28.60
C THR A 307 -14.12 -39.74 -29.19
N TYR A 308 -14.23 -38.63 -28.46
CA TYR A 308 -14.79 -37.36 -28.95
C TYR A 308 -13.95 -36.78 -30.09
N VAL A 309 -12.64 -36.55 -29.88
CA VAL A 309 -11.77 -35.88 -30.86
C VAL A 309 -11.55 -36.73 -32.13
N SER A 310 -11.43 -38.06 -32.02
CA SER A 310 -11.30 -38.94 -33.19
C SER A 310 -12.55 -38.97 -34.08
N SER A 311 -13.69 -38.50 -33.59
CA SER A 311 -14.91 -38.38 -34.40
C SER A 311 -14.81 -37.23 -35.42
N CYS A 312 -14.22 -36.09 -35.01
CA CYS A 312 -14.06 -34.91 -35.87
C CYS A 312 -13.13 -35.16 -37.07
N GLN A 313 -12.07 -35.95 -36.89
CA GLN A 313 -11.05 -36.17 -37.93
C GLN A 313 -11.51 -37.07 -39.10
N LYS A 314 -12.74 -37.61 -39.06
CA LYS A 314 -13.31 -38.41 -40.16
C LYS A 314 -14.04 -37.59 -41.23
N CYS A 315 -14.30 -36.30 -41.00
CA CYS A 315 -15.08 -35.47 -41.92
C CYS A 315 -14.24 -34.74 -43.00
N THR A 316 -12.90 -34.79 -42.94
CA THR A 316 -11.99 -34.00 -43.78
C THR A 316 -11.24 -34.83 -44.83
N SER A 317 -11.93 -35.75 -45.52
CA SER A 317 -11.30 -36.57 -46.57
C SER A 317 -12.16 -36.91 -47.80
N THR A 318 -12.96 -35.96 -48.32
CA THR A 318 -13.41 -35.96 -49.74
C THR A 318 -13.89 -34.58 -50.21
N GLN A 319 -12.97 -33.72 -50.68
CA GLN A 319 -13.16 -33.01 -51.95
C GLN A 319 -11.82 -32.50 -52.50
N ASP A 320 -11.79 -32.23 -53.81
CA ASP A 320 -10.57 -32.29 -54.62
C ASP A 320 -9.94 -30.90 -54.92
N LYS A 321 -8.72 -30.94 -55.46
CA LYS A 321 -7.85 -29.84 -55.89
C LYS A 321 -8.60 -28.80 -56.74
N GLN A 322 -8.29 -27.51 -56.54
CA GLN A 322 -7.62 -26.74 -57.59
C GLN A 322 -6.84 -25.53 -57.04
N GLN A 323 -6.24 -24.74 -57.92
CA GLN A 323 -4.95 -24.09 -57.69
C GLN A 323 -4.93 -22.60 -58.10
N SER A 324 -3.97 -21.86 -57.54
CA SER A 324 -3.45 -20.52 -57.93
C SER A 324 -3.90 -19.28 -57.13
N LYS A 325 -2.93 -18.37 -56.93
CA LYS A 325 -3.12 -16.92 -56.71
C LYS A 325 -3.09 -16.23 -58.09
N PRO A 326 -3.74 -15.07 -58.29
CA PRO A 326 -2.93 -13.84 -58.28
C PRO A 326 -3.63 -12.53 -57.79
N THR A 327 -2.79 -11.63 -57.27
CA THR A 327 -2.65 -10.16 -57.45
C THR A 327 -3.84 -9.17 -57.59
N LEU A 328 -3.60 -7.95 -57.09
CA LEU A 328 -4.41 -6.71 -57.13
C LEU A 328 -4.50 -6.00 -58.51
N ARG A 329 -5.43 -5.02 -58.58
CA ARG A 329 -5.60 -3.92 -59.58
C ARG A 329 -6.19 -4.34 -60.95
N ASP A 330 -7.07 -3.58 -61.61
CA ASP A 330 -7.28 -2.11 -61.58
C ASP A 330 -8.73 -1.61 -61.93
N LEU A 331 -9.05 -0.39 -61.43
CA LEU A 331 -9.78 0.78 -62.04
C LEU A 331 -11.06 0.60 -62.94
N GLN A 332 -12.23 1.18 -62.57
CA GLN A 332 -12.78 2.54 -62.95
C GLN A 332 -13.75 2.46 -64.19
N VAL A 333 -14.73 3.33 -64.56
CA VAL A 333 -14.89 4.81 -64.54
C VAL A 333 -16.37 5.32 -64.49
N LYS A 334 -16.54 6.43 -63.74
CA LYS A 334 -17.53 7.55 -63.73
C LYS A 334 -18.56 7.76 -64.88
N SER A 335 -19.67 8.47 -64.56
CA SER A 335 -19.99 9.88 -64.99
C SER A 335 -21.38 10.33 -64.43
N GLY A 336 -21.71 11.61 -64.14
CA GLY A 336 -21.03 12.93 -64.14
C GLY A 336 -21.73 13.90 -63.13
N SER A 337 -21.12 15.00 -62.63
CA SER A 337 -21.04 16.38 -63.20
C SER A 337 -22.39 17.11 -63.39
N ASN A 338 -22.63 18.40 -63.05
CA ASN A 338 -21.87 19.53 -62.42
C ASN A 338 -22.93 20.59 -61.91
N VAL A 339 -22.79 21.85 -61.44
CA VAL A 339 -21.79 22.97 -61.35
C VAL A 339 -22.13 23.87 -60.11
N ALA A 340 -21.33 24.90 -59.78
CA ALA A 340 -21.64 26.06 -58.88
C ALA A 340 -21.92 27.37 -59.71
N PRO A 341 -22.16 28.61 -59.15
CA PRO A 341 -21.18 29.42 -58.37
C PRO A 341 -21.77 30.42 -57.31
N ASN A 342 -20.93 31.35 -56.77
CA ASN A 342 -21.23 32.38 -55.73
C ASN A 342 -21.25 33.83 -56.30
N PRO A 343 -21.92 34.81 -55.63
CA PRO A 343 -21.23 36.04 -55.14
C PRO A 343 -21.80 36.68 -53.82
N ILE A 344 -21.37 37.92 -53.49
CA ILE A 344 -21.52 38.71 -52.22
C ILE A 344 -22.13 40.13 -52.53
N PRO A 345 -22.39 41.12 -51.61
CA PRO A 345 -22.59 41.18 -50.13
C PRO A 345 -23.75 42.13 -49.61
N ALA A 346 -23.88 42.35 -48.27
CA ALA A 346 -23.97 43.68 -47.57
C ALA A 346 -25.11 43.98 -46.51
N PHE A 347 -24.76 44.78 -45.47
CA PHE A 347 -25.58 45.63 -44.54
C PHE A 347 -26.59 44.97 -43.52
N SER A 348 -26.90 45.49 -42.30
CA SER A 348 -26.29 46.52 -41.40
C SER A 348 -26.89 46.57 -39.95
N THR A 349 -26.09 46.98 -38.94
CA THR A 349 -26.34 47.80 -37.70
C THR A 349 -27.44 47.57 -36.62
N GLU A 350 -27.05 47.98 -35.39
CA GLU A 350 -27.67 48.07 -34.02
C GLU A 350 -29.03 48.83 -33.77
N PRO A 351 -29.60 48.79 -32.52
CA PRO A 351 -30.80 49.56 -32.05
C PRO A 351 -30.45 50.96 -31.43
N PRO A 352 -30.76 51.48 -30.19
CA PRO A 352 -31.41 51.03 -28.92
C PRO A 352 -32.49 52.00 -28.28
N ALA A 353 -32.89 51.78 -27.00
CA ALA A 353 -33.42 52.75 -25.99
C ALA A 353 -34.91 53.24 -26.15
N PRO A 354 -35.50 54.15 -25.29
CA PRO A 354 -34.97 54.92 -24.12
C PRO A 354 -35.89 55.17 -22.88
N LEU A 355 -35.32 55.77 -21.81
CA LEU A 355 -35.77 56.93 -20.95
C LEU A 355 -35.14 56.87 -19.52
N ASN A 356 -34.21 57.74 -19.07
CA ASN A 356 -34.26 59.17 -18.65
C ASN A 356 -34.73 59.37 -17.16
N SER A 357 -34.20 60.23 -16.26
CA SER A 357 -33.22 61.37 -16.28
C SER A 357 -32.59 61.65 -14.87
N GLN A 358 -31.58 62.53 -14.78
CA GLN A 358 -30.85 63.02 -13.56
C GLN A 358 -31.51 64.34 -12.98
N PRO A 359 -30.91 65.23 -12.10
CA PRO A 359 -29.61 65.24 -11.36
C PRO A 359 -29.56 65.89 -9.93
N SER A 360 -28.35 65.86 -9.32
CA SER A 360 -27.64 66.98 -8.59
C SER A 360 -27.68 67.22 -7.05
N LEU A 361 -26.45 67.44 -6.52
CA LEU A 361 -25.96 68.38 -5.49
C LEU A 361 -26.18 68.20 -3.95
N GLY A 362 -25.04 68.30 -3.23
CA GLY A 362 -24.87 68.69 -1.82
C GLY A 362 -24.61 67.56 -0.80
N ALA A 363 -23.94 67.74 0.34
CA ALA A 363 -22.82 68.62 0.77
C ALA A 363 -22.47 68.29 2.26
N THR A 364 -21.19 68.34 2.67
CA THR A 364 -20.70 68.42 4.08
C THR A 364 -21.05 67.25 5.05
N LEU A 365 -20.36 66.93 6.17
CA LEU A 365 -19.09 67.38 6.81
C LEU A 365 -18.62 66.31 7.84
N LEU A 366 -17.30 66.20 8.09
CA LEU A 366 -16.63 65.55 9.26
C LEU A 366 -16.80 64.01 9.40
N ASP A 367 -15.92 63.24 10.05
CA ASP A 367 -15.03 63.56 11.19
C ASP A 367 -13.59 62.97 11.10
N MET A 368 -12.76 63.17 12.13
CA MET A 368 -11.30 63.16 12.09
C MET A 368 -10.56 61.81 12.14
N SER A 369 -9.41 61.75 11.45
CA SER A 369 -8.27 60.90 11.82
C SER A 369 -7.59 61.41 13.11
N PRO A 370 -6.79 60.56 13.78
CA PRO A 370 -5.38 60.95 13.84
C PRO A 370 -4.40 59.84 13.43
N THR A 371 -3.38 60.27 12.69
CA THR A 371 -2.23 59.48 12.25
C THR A 371 -1.42 58.92 13.42
N GLN A 372 -0.87 57.71 13.27
CA GLN A 372 0.40 57.39 13.94
C GLN A 372 1.25 56.36 13.16
N THR A 373 2.43 56.81 12.77
CA THR A 373 3.67 56.04 12.55
C THR A 373 3.66 54.94 11.49
N GLU A 374 4.21 55.27 10.31
CA GLU A 374 4.83 54.28 9.43
C GLU A 374 6.03 53.61 10.14
N SER A 375 6.11 52.28 10.07
CA SER A 375 7.34 51.52 10.24
C SER A 375 7.27 50.28 9.31
N PRO A 376 8.41 49.76 8.82
CA PRO A 376 8.42 49.06 7.54
C PRO A 376 7.76 47.68 7.58
N SER A 377 7.29 47.25 6.41
CA SER A 377 6.89 45.87 6.13
C SER A 377 7.97 44.90 6.56
N ALA A 378 7.65 44.01 7.51
CA ALA A 378 8.56 42.95 7.92
C ALA A 378 8.80 41.97 6.76
N GLU A 379 9.99 41.99 6.18
CA GLU A 379 10.40 41.04 5.16
C GLU A 379 10.33 39.62 5.73
N VAL A 380 9.55 38.74 5.09
CA VAL A 380 9.38 37.35 5.56
C VAL A 380 10.57 36.51 5.13
N THR A 381 11.68 36.66 5.84
CA THR A 381 12.92 35.92 5.57
C THR A 381 12.84 34.49 6.11
N LEU A 382 12.88 33.51 5.20
CA LEU A 382 12.95 32.08 5.54
C LEU A 382 14.39 31.59 5.82
N THR A 383 15.38 32.49 5.90
CA THR A 383 16.82 32.16 5.97
C THR A 383 17.15 31.14 7.04
N ASP A 384 16.58 31.29 8.24
CA ASP A 384 16.99 30.52 9.42
C ASP A 384 16.13 29.26 9.66
N VAL A 385 15.09 29.04 8.84
CA VAL A 385 14.23 27.85 8.94
C VAL A 385 14.87 26.68 8.17
N PHE A 386 15.28 25.64 8.89
CA PHE A 386 15.67 24.34 8.34
C PHE A 386 14.85 23.25 9.04
N VAL A 387 14.37 22.27 8.26
CA VAL A 387 13.51 21.19 8.76
C VAL A 387 14.13 19.86 8.31
N PRO A 388 14.69 19.04 9.22
CA PRO A 388 15.19 17.72 8.86
C PRO A 388 14.07 16.78 8.38
N LEU A 389 14.33 15.97 7.36
CA LEU A 389 13.38 14.98 6.83
C LEU A 389 12.79 14.08 7.94
N GLU A 390 13.61 13.70 8.92
CA GLU A 390 13.24 12.84 10.05
C GLU A 390 12.18 13.43 11.00
N SER A 391 12.01 14.76 11.01
CA SER A 391 11.00 15.44 11.84
C SER A 391 9.66 15.63 11.15
N ILE A 392 9.56 15.36 9.84
CA ILE A 392 8.36 15.65 9.06
C ILE A 392 7.38 14.47 9.15
N LYS A 393 6.23 14.69 9.80
CA LYS A 393 5.10 13.75 9.69
C LYS A 393 4.35 14.03 8.37
N PRO A 394 4.12 13.03 7.49
CA PRO A 394 3.25 13.22 6.33
C PRO A 394 1.80 13.47 6.77
N SER A 395 1.09 14.28 5.99
CA SER A 395 -0.34 14.54 6.14
C SER A 395 -1.21 13.37 5.69
N SER A 396 -2.51 13.48 5.92
CA SER A 396 -3.53 12.56 5.38
C SER A 396 -3.92 12.83 3.91
N LEU A 397 -3.39 13.89 3.31
CA LEU A 397 -3.76 14.35 1.96
C LEU A 397 -3.15 13.49 0.85
N LEU A 398 -3.89 13.36 -0.26
CA LEU A 398 -3.38 12.73 -1.48
C LEU A 398 -2.24 13.58 -2.10
N PRO A 399 -1.17 12.96 -2.62
CA PRO A 399 -0.07 13.69 -3.26
C PRO A 399 -0.53 14.39 -4.54
N VAL A 400 -0.17 15.66 -4.69
CA VAL A 400 -0.47 16.45 -5.90
C VAL A 400 0.59 16.17 -6.95
N THR A 401 0.17 15.76 -8.14
CA THR A 401 1.08 15.60 -9.28
C THR A 401 1.38 16.96 -9.89
N VAL A 402 2.64 17.39 -9.80
CA VAL A 402 3.14 18.69 -10.31
C VAL A 402 3.55 18.58 -11.77
N PHE A 403 4.17 17.47 -12.11
CA PHE A 403 4.64 17.14 -13.45
C PHE A 403 4.59 15.62 -13.64
N ASP A 404 4.22 15.17 -14.84
CA ASP A 404 4.21 13.76 -15.25
C ASP A 404 4.48 13.70 -16.76
N GLY A 405 5.72 13.44 -17.15
CA GLY A 405 6.16 13.57 -18.54
C GLY A 405 7.58 13.06 -18.74
N HIS A 406 7.93 12.64 -19.96
CA HIS A 406 9.24 12.04 -20.28
C HIS A 406 9.67 10.91 -19.31
N SER A 407 8.71 10.13 -18.81
CA SER A 407 8.91 9.08 -17.79
C SER A 407 9.39 9.58 -16.41
N LEU A 408 9.46 10.89 -16.17
CA LEU A 408 9.76 11.53 -14.89
C LEU A 408 8.47 12.10 -14.28
N ARG A 409 8.20 11.78 -13.02
CA ARG A 409 7.02 12.26 -12.29
C ARG A 409 7.43 13.00 -11.02
N VAL A 410 6.87 14.18 -10.81
CA VAL A 410 7.10 15.02 -9.63
C VAL A 410 5.82 15.12 -8.81
N LEU A 411 5.91 14.73 -7.53
CA LEU A 411 4.81 14.70 -6.57
C LEU A 411 5.09 15.67 -5.42
N PHE A 412 4.08 16.42 -5.01
CA PHE A 412 4.07 17.19 -3.76
C PHE A 412 3.27 16.43 -2.69
N HIS A 413 3.91 16.14 -1.57
CA HIS A 413 3.28 15.62 -0.35
C HIS A 413 3.28 16.74 0.70
N PHE A 414 2.15 16.99 1.35
CA PHE A 414 2.07 18.00 2.40
C PHE A 414 2.43 17.37 3.76
N ALA A 415 3.14 18.12 4.61
CA ALA A 415 3.36 17.73 6.00
C ALA A 415 2.10 17.97 6.84
N ARG A 416 1.93 17.16 7.89
CA ARG A 416 0.86 17.33 8.88
C ARG A 416 1.08 18.54 9.77
N ASP A 417 2.26 18.63 10.37
CA ASP A 417 2.64 19.67 11.31
C ASP A 417 3.42 20.79 10.60
N SER A 418 3.23 22.05 11.01
CA SER A 418 4.06 23.17 10.61
C SER A 418 5.29 23.32 11.54
N PRO A 419 6.36 24.04 11.12
CA PRO A 419 7.57 24.18 11.92
C PRO A 419 7.26 24.82 13.29
N PRO A 420 7.75 24.27 14.43
CA PRO A 420 7.41 24.79 15.76
C PRO A 420 7.75 26.27 16.03
N SER A 421 8.64 26.85 15.22
CA SER A 421 9.03 28.28 15.26
C SER A 421 8.17 29.20 14.37
N ARG A 422 7.42 28.66 13.39
CA ARG A 422 6.64 29.40 12.40
C ARG A 422 5.40 28.59 11.97
N PRO A 423 4.24 28.74 12.66
CA PRO A 423 3.03 28.00 12.32
C PRO A 423 2.40 28.42 10.98
N ASP A 424 2.81 29.57 10.44
CA ASP A 424 2.41 30.15 9.15
C ASP A 424 3.16 29.56 7.92
N VAL A 425 4.03 28.57 8.14
CA VAL A 425 4.83 27.91 7.10
C VAL A 425 4.29 26.52 6.79
N LEU A 426 3.88 26.31 5.54
CA LEU A 426 3.62 24.99 4.98
C LEU A 426 4.95 24.31 4.64
N VAL A 427 5.09 23.04 5.05
CA VAL A 427 6.18 22.16 4.62
C VAL A 427 5.65 21.22 3.56
N VAL A 428 6.31 21.20 2.40
CA VAL A 428 5.98 20.34 1.26
C VAL A 428 7.20 19.47 0.94
N ILE A 429 6.99 18.17 0.81
CA ILE A 429 7.99 17.21 0.38
C ILE A 429 7.80 17.00 -1.13
N ILE A 430 8.75 17.49 -1.91
CA ILE A 430 8.85 17.18 -3.33
C ILE A 430 9.47 15.79 -3.47
N SER A 431 8.85 14.90 -4.24
CA SER A 431 9.37 13.57 -4.56
C SER A 431 9.39 13.39 -6.06
N MET A 432 10.57 13.14 -6.63
CA MET A 432 10.82 12.98 -8.05
C MET A 432 11.17 11.52 -8.34
N LEU A 433 10.40 10.88 -9.22
CA LEU A 433 10.45 9.45 -9.51
C LEU A 433 10.63 9.23 -11.01
N SER A 434 11.59 8.39 -11.41
CA SER A 434 11.82 8.04 -12.81
C SER A 434 11.34 6.61 -13.11
N SER A 435 10.67 6.46 -14.25
CA SER A 435 10.31 5.19 -14.89
C SER A 435 11.09 4.96 -16.20
N ALA A 436 12.06 5.82 -16.51
CA ALA A 436 12.85 5.75 -17.73
C ALA A 436 13.84 4.57 -17.72
N PRO A 437 14.07 3.87 -18.85
CA PRO A 437 15.06 2.78 -18.95
C PRO A 437 16.52 3.26 -18.98
N VAL A 438 16.75 4.57 -18.84
CA VAL A 438 18.05 5.25 -18.79
C VAL A 438 18.10 6.13 -17.53
N PRO A 439 19.30 6.43 -16.98
CA PRO A 439 19.40 7.35 -15.86
C PRO A 439 18.94 8.76 -16.27
N VAL A 440 18.49 9.52 -15.27
CA VAL A 440 18.12 10.94 -15.39
C VAL A 440 19.08 11.73 -14.51
N THR A 441 19.83 12.67 -15.07
CA THR A 441 20.83 13.48 -14.36
C THR A 441 20.44 14.96 -14.36
N ASP A 442 21.25 15.78 -13.67
CA ASP A 442 21.14 17.25 -13.66
C ASP A 442 19.76 17.77 -13.22
N ILE A 443 19.07 16.97 -12.40
CA ILE A 443 17.71 17.23 -11.94
C ILE A 443 17.70 18.47 -11.04
N ASN A 444 17.11 19.56 -11.53
CA ASN A 444 17.02 20.83 -10.84
C ASN A 444 15.57 21.34 -10.87
N PHE A 445 14.94 21.38 -9.69
CA PHE A 445 13.62 21.97 -9.50
C PHE A 445 13.77 23.36 -8.89
N GLN A 446 13.20 24.36 -9.56
CA GLN A 446 13.20 25.76 -9.15
C GLN A 446 11.76 26.26 -9.04
N THR A 447 11.51 27.20 -8.14
CA THR A 447 10.15 27.72 -7.94
C THR A 447 10.11 29.17 -7.48
N THR A 448 9.05 29.86 -7.85
CA THR A 448 8.77 31.27 -7.55
C THR A 448 7.36 31.40 -7.00
N ALA A 449 7.21 32.04 -5.84
CA ALA A 449 5.94 32.35 -5.21
C ALA A 449 5.50 33.81 -5.47
N PRO A 450 4.23 34.17 -5.21
CA PRO A 450 3.77 35.57 -5.28
C PRO A 450 4.52 36.48 -4.32
N LYS A 451 4.56 37.79 -4.61
CA LYS A 451 5.29 38.79 -3.78
C LYS A 451 4.77 38.93 -2.34
N SER A 452 3.58 38.45 -2.04
CA SER A 452 2.97 38.38 -0.70
C SER A 452 3.39 37.14 0.11
N MET A 453 4.16 36.23 -0.48
CA MET A 453 4.58 34.96 0.11
C MET A 453 6.11 34.82 0.04
N ALA A 454 6.68 34.06 0.98
CA ALA A 454 8.10 33.70 0.92
C ALA A 454 8.24 32.20 0.65
N VAL A 455 9.19 31.83 -0.21
CA VAL A 455 9.45 30.45 -0.60
C VAL A 455 10.93 30.10 -0.45
N LYS A 456 11.21 28.91 0.07
CA LYS A 456 12.58 28.39 0.25
C LYS A 456 12.62 26.91 -0.06
N LEU A 457 13.40 26.55 -1.07
CA LEU A 457 13.86 25.18 -1.27
C LEU A 457 15.06 24.91 -0.37
N GLN A 458 15.06 23.75 0.28
CA GLN A 458 16.27 23.17 0.89
C GLN A 458 17.07 22.40 -0.19
N PRO A 459 18.34 22.02 0.08
CA PRO A 459 19.09 21.13 -0.82
C PRO A 459 18.33 19.81 -1.08
N PRO A 460 18.33 19.28 -2.31
CA PRO A 460 17.73 17.98 -2.60
C PRO A 460 18.62 16.83 -2.08
N SER A 461 18.04 15.64 -1.93
CA SER A 461 18.75 14.43 -1.51
C SER A 461 19.71 13.87 -2.59
N GLY A 462 19.69 14.42 -3.80
CA GLY A 462 20.52 14.08 -4.95
C GLY A 462 20.09 14.88 -6.18
N SER A 463 20.88 14.83 -7.25
CA SER A 463 20.60 15.47 -8.55
C SER A 463 20.45 14.46 -9.69
N GLU A 464 20.38 13.17 -9.37
CA GLU A 464 20.31 12.07 -10.32
C GLU A 464 19.36 10.97 -9.86
N LEU A 465 18.80 10.24 -10.83
CA LEU A 465 18.00 9.03 -10.65
C LEU A 465 18.59 7.92 -11.52
N PRO A 466 18.83 6.71 -10.99
CA PRO A 466 19.27 5.57 -11.79
C PRO A 466 18.19 5.15 -12.80
N ALA A 467 18.61 4.41 -13.83
CA ALA A 467 17.69 3.77 -14.76
C ALA A 467 16.67 2.89 -14.00
N PHE A 468 15.40 2.98 -14.39
CA PHE A 468 14.31 2.27 -13.74
C PHE A 468 14.49 0.76 -13.82
N ASN A 469 14.55 0.11 -12.66
CA ASN A 469 14.64 -1.33 -12.52
C ASN A 469 13.41 -1.85 -11.75
N PRO A 470 12.48 -2.56 -12.40
CA PRO A 470 11.23 -3.03 -11.75
C PRO A 470 11.44 -4.10 -10.67
N ILE A 471 12.67 -4.59 -10.47
CA ILE A 471 13.04 -5.57 -9.44
C ILE A 471 13.51 -4.87 -8.15
N LEU A 472 13.97 -3.62 -8.24
CA LEU A 472 14.47 -2.85 -7.10
C LEU A 472 13.41 -1.87 -6.57
N PRO A 473 13.49 -1.46 -5.30
CA PRO A 473 12.67 -0.35 -4.79
C PRO A 473 12.88 0.91 -5.64
N PRO A 474 11.81 1.64 -6.03
CA PRO A 474 11.95 2.86 -6.83
C PRO A 474 12.84 3.90 -6.15
N ALA A 475 13.90 4.32 -6.83
CA ALA A 475 14.74 5.43 -6.38
C ALA A 475 13.97 6.75 -6.51
N ALA A 476 14.15 7.64 -5.54
CA ALA A 476 13.51 8.95 -5.51
C ALA A 476 14.49 10.05 -5.13
N VAL A 477 14.49 11.16 -5.86
CA VAL A 477 15.08 12.41 -5.39
C VAL A 477 14.02 13.12 -4.57
N THR A 478 14.37 13.51 -3.35
CA THR A 478 13.49 14.22 -2.42
C THR A 478 14.03 15.60 -2.11
N GLN A 479 13.15 16.60 -2.03
CA GLN A 479 13.55 17.98 -1.72
C GLN A 479 12.46 18.62 -0.85
N ILE A 480 12.88 19.39 0.17
CA ILE A 480 11.92 20.08 1.03
C ILE A 480 11.69 21.49 0.51
N LEU A 481 10.43 21.84 0.35
CA LEU A 481 9.92 23.16 0.01
C LEU A 481 9.21 23.74 1.24
N LEU A 482 9.63 24.94 1.65
CA LEU A 482 9.00 25.73 2.71
C LEU A 482 8.29 26.93 2.07
N LEU A 483 7.03 27.14 2.42
CA LEU A 483 6.20 28.24 1.90
C LEU A 483 5.54 28.99 3.07
N ALA A 484 5.89 30.26 3.26
CA ALA A 484 5.25 31.15 4.23
C ALA A 484 4.15 31.97 3.55
N ASN A 485 2.96 31.99 4.14
CA ASN A 485 1.81 32.74 3.63
C ASN A 485 1.20 33.63 4.74
N PRO A 486 1.82 34.78 5.05
CA PRO A 486 1.41 35.63 6.17
C PRO A 486 -0.02 36.16 6.01
N ASN A 487 -0.45 36.40 4.77
CA ASN A 487 -1.73 37.02 4.44
C ASN A 487 -2.88 36.00 4.28
N LYS A 488 -2.58 34.68 4.31
CA LYS A 488 -3.52 33.59 3.99
C LYS A 488 -4.18 33.72 2.61
N GLU A 489 -3.44 34.24 1.64
CA GLU A 489 -3.89 34.38 0.25
C GLU A 489 -3.91 33.03 -0.47
N LYS A 490 -4.68 32.90 -1.57
CA LYS A 490 -4.63 31.69 -2.41
C LYS A 490 -3.24 31.53 -3.00
N VAL A 491 -2.61 30.37 -2.77
CA VAL A 491 -1.31 30.04 -3.35
C VAL A 491 -1.45 29.80 -4.87
N GLN A 492 -0.67 30.55 -5.65
CA GLN A 492 -0.40 30.29 -7.07
C GLN A 492 1.12 30.36 -7.26
N MET A 493 1.76 29.22 -7.44
CA MET A 493 3.22 29.08 -7.43
C MET A 493 3.72 28.61 -8.79
N GLN A 494 4.74 29.28 -9.34
CA GLN A 494 5.35 28.88 -10.62
C GLN A 494 6.53 27.94 -10.38
N TYR A 495 6.73 26.97 -11.26
CA TYR A 495 7.90 26.08 -11.23
C TYR A 495 8.63 26.02 -12.57
N ARG A 496 9.91 25.67 -12.49
CA ARG A 496 10.75 25.23 -13.60
C ARG A 496 11.47 23.96 -13.18
N LEU A 497 11.44 22.94 -14.04
CA LEU A 497 12.09 21.65 -13.84
C LEU A 497 13.02 21.42 -15.03
N THR A 498 14.32 21.30 -14.78
CA THR A 498 15.30 20.90 -15.80
C THR A 498 15.91 19.55 -15.43
N PHE A 499 16.17 18.70 -16.43
CA PHE A 499 16.82 17.40 -16.26
C PHE A 499 17.39 16.90 -17.59
N THR A 500 18.45 16.10 -17.52
CA THR A 500 19.02 15.39 -18.67
C THR A 500 18.57 13.93 -18.63
N MET A 501 18.07 13.39 -19.74
CA MET A 501 17.71 11.98 -19.88
C MET A 501 18.49 11.35 -21.03
N GLY A 502 19.51 10.55 -20.71
CA GLY A 502 20.50 10.10 -21.69
C GLY A 502 21.31 11.26 -22.25
N GLU A 503 21.09 11.61 -23.52
CA GLU A 503 21.74 12.75 -24.21
C GLU A 503 20.79 13.95 -24.44
N GLN A 504 19.53 13.89 -23.95
CA GLN A 504 18.53 14.94 -24.18
C GLN A 504 18.28 15.77 -22.91
N GLU A 505 18.48 17.09 -23.01
CA GLU A 505 18.10 18.06 -21.98
C GLU A 505 16.61 18.43 -22.13
N HIS A 506 15.87 18.40 -21.03
CA HIS A 506 14.48 18.80 -20.92
C HIS A 506 14.35 20.00 -19.96
N SER A 507 13.51 20.98 -20.31
CA SER A 507 13.27 22.20 -19.51
C SER A 507 11.79 22.54 -19.49
N GLU A 508 11.08 22.03 -18.50
CA GLU A 508 9.64 22.17 -18.32
C GLU A 508 9.28 23.27 -17.32
N SER A 509 8.11 23.88 -17.47
CA SER A 509 7.65 24.94 -16.54
C SER A 509 6.13 25.07 -16.51
N GLY A 510 5.58 25.39 -15.35
CA GLY A 510 4.13 25.47 -15.14
C GLY A 510 3.72 26.28 -13.91
N SER A 511 2.41 26.31 -13.65
CA SER A 511 1.78 26.98 -12.51
C SER A 511 1.02 25.98 -11.65
N LEU A 512 1.06 26.16 -10.34
CA LEU A 512 0.48 25.27 -9.33
C LEU A 512 -0.47 26.05 -8.42
N GLU A 513 -1.73 25.61 -8.38
CA GLU A 513 -2.79 26.18 -7.54
C GLU A 513 -3.43 25.15 -6.59
N GLN A 514 -3.01 23.88 -6.68
CA GLN A 514 -3.53 22.76 -5.89
C GLN A 514 -2.78 22.66 -4.55
N PHE A 515 -3.02 23.64 -3.67
CA PHE A 515 -2.49 23.67 -2.30
C PHE A 515 -3.62 23.51 -1.27
N PRO A 516 -3.36 22.96 -0.08
CA PRO A 516 -4.33 22.94 1.02
C PRO A 516 -4.67 24.38 1.47
N PRO A 517 -5.91 24.64 1.93
CA PRO A 517 -6.33 25.97 2.37
C PRO A 517 -5.41 26.54 3.47
N PRO A 518 -5.02 27.84 3.43
CA PRO A 518 -4.12 28.44 4.43
C PRO A 518 -4.63 28.38 5.88
N GLU A 519 -5.91 28.10 6.09
CA GLU A 519 -6.56 27.91 7.39
C GLU A 519 -6.24 26.55 8.02
N THR A 520 -5.85 25.55 7.21
CA THR A 520 -5.61 24.17 7.67
C THR A 520 -4.12 23.84 7.85
N TRP A 521 -3.22 24.78 7.54
CA TRP A 521 -1.78 24.58 7.64
C TRP A 521 -1.35 24.29 9.09
N GLY A 522 -0.60 23.21 9.29
CA GLY A 522 -0.24 22.69 10.61
C GLY A 522 -1.24 21.70 11.24
N ASN A 523 -2.28 21.29 10.52
CA ASN A 523 -3.17 20.19 10.94
C ASN A 523 -3.75 19.43 9.73
N LEU A 524 -2.89 18.79 8.93
CA LEU A 524 -3.21 18.08 7.67
C LEU A 524 -3.11 16.54 7.76
#